data_AF-A0AAE1T7Z1-F1
#
_entry.id   AF-A0AAE1T7Z1-F1
#
_cell.length_a   1.000
_cell.length_b   1.000
_cell.length_c   1.000
_cell.angle_alpha   90.00
_cell.angle_beta   90.00
_cell.angle_gamma   90.00
#
_symmetry.space_group_name_H-M   'P 1'
#
loop_
_entity.id
_entity.type
_entity.pdbx_description
1 polymer ?
#
loop_
_entity_poly.entity_id
_entity_poly.type
_entity_poly.pdbx_seq_one_letter_code
_entity_poly.pdbx_strand_id
1 'polypeptide(L)'
;MQKDGDFDGHTSDLEEISRKVFSAHFGQLSIIFLWLSGMYFHGARFSNYEAWLSDPTHIGPSAQVVWPIVGQEILNGDVGIRVFMIQSKFASFSIRPCSGFFRGYYLLGFIMTGAFAHGAIFFIRDYNPEQNEDNVLARMLLVAPPSANRLHAFGLLACIRVPSS
;
A
#
# COMPACT_ATOMS: atom_id res chain seq x y z
N MET A 1 -1.86 3.82 -29.94
CA MET A 1 -1.25 3.13 -28.78
C MET A 1 -2.19 3.37 -27.61
N GLN A 2 -3.02 2.38 -27.28
CA GLN A 2 -3.94 2.43 -26.14
C GLN A 2 -3.09 2.46 -24.85
N LYS A 3 -3.41 3.32 -23.88
CA LYS A 3 -2.67 3.44 -22.63
C LYS A 3 -3.46 2.73 -21.53
N ASP A 4 -2.90 1.67 -20.97
CA ASP A 4 -3.59 0.71 -20.08
C ASP A 4 -3.99 1.26 -18.68
N GLY A 5 -4.04 2.59 -18.50
CA GLY A 5 -4.45 3.25 -17.26
C GLY A 5 -5.33 4.49 -17.46
N ASP A 6 -5.77 4.75 -18.70
CA ASP A 6 -6.65 5.88 -19.02
C ASP A 6 -8.08 5.38 -19.21
N PHE A 7 -8.88 5.37 -18.15
CA PHE A 7 -10.24 4.81 -18.18
C PHE A 7 -11.22 5.63 -19.03
N ASP A 8 -10.98 6.94 -19.16
CA ASP A 8 -11.85 7.88 -19.88
C ASP A 8 -11.74 7.71 -21.41
N GLY A 9 -10.68 7.07 -21.90
CA GLY A 9 -10.46 6.78 -23.32
C GLY A 9 -11.16 5.53 -23.86
N HIS A 10 -11.84 4.74 -23.01
CA HIS A 10 -12.40 3.44 -23.41
C HIS A 10 -13.94 3.37 -23.43
N THR A 11 -14.64 4.23 -22.69
CA THR A 11 -16.10 4.22 -22.55
C THR A 11 -16.59 5.57 -22.07
N SER A 12 -17.80 6.00 -22.44
CA SER A 12 -18.42 7.25 -21.96
C SER A 12 -19.39 7.03 -20.80
N ASP A 13 -19.54 5.78 -20.33
CA ASP A 13 -20.42 5.45 -19.23
C ASP A 13 -19.72 5.72 -17.88
N LEU A 14 -20.27 6.67 -17.12
CA LEU A 14 -19.73 7.09 -15.83
C LEU A 14 -19.79 5.98 -14.78
N GLU A 15 -20.78 5.08 -14.88
CA GLU A 15 -20.91 3.96 -13.95
C GLU A 15 -19.84 2.90 -14.20
N GLU A 16 -19.51 2.64 -15.46
CA GLU A 16 -18.42 1.74 -15.84
C GLU A 16 -17.06 2.29 -15.42
N ILE A 17 -16.82 3.60 -15.63
CA ILE A 17 -15.57 4.27 -15.23
C ILE A 17 -15.42 4.21 -13.71
N SER A 18 -16.43 4.61 -12.95
CA SER A 18 -16.36 4.63 -11.49
C SER A 18 -16.17 3.23 -10.91
N ARG A 19 -16.79 2.21 -11.49
CA ARG A 19 -16.62 0.80 -11.10
C ARG A 19 -15.20 0.31 -11.32
N LYS A 20 -14.58 0.63 -12.46
CA LYS A 20 -13.18 0.30 -12.76
C LYS A 20 -12.22 1.03 -11.82
N VAL A 21 -12.47 2.32 -11.56
CA VAL A 21 -11.68 3.12 -10.61
C VAL A 21 -11.80 2.55 -9.20
N PHE A 22 -13.02 2.24 -8.73
CA PHE A 22 -13.23 1.65 -7.42
C PHE A 22 -12.54 0.30 -7.30
N SER A 23 -12.66 -0.57 -8.31
CA SER A 23 -11.93 -1.84 -8.35
C SER A 23 -10.41 -1.66 -8.28
N ALA A 24 -9.85 -0.68 -9.03
CA ALA A 24 -8.42 -0.39 -9.00
C ALA A 24 -7.94 0.01 -7.60
N HIS A 25 -8.74 0.76 -6.83
CA HIS A 25 -8.42 1.09 -5.44
C HIS A 25 -8.37 -0.17 -4.55
N PHE A 26 -9.33 -1.08 -4.69
CA PHE A 26 -9.32 -2.36 -3.96
C PHE A 26 -8.12 -3.23 -4.36
N GLY A 27 -7.76 -3.26 -5.64
CA GLY A 27 -6.56 -3.93 -6.14
C GLY A 27 -5.27 -3.33 -5.55
N GLN A 28 -5.17 -2.00 -5.52
CA GLN A 28 -4.04 -1.30 -4.91
C GLN A 28 -3.94 -1.60 -3.40
N LEU A 29 -5.06 -1.56 -2.67
CA LEU A 29 -5.10 -1.93 -1.26
C LEU A 29 -4.64 -3.38 -1.04
N SER A 30 -5.07 -4.32 -1.88
CA SER A 30 -4.62 -5.71 -1.81
C SER A 30 -3.10 -5.83 -1.94
N ILE A 31 -2.49 -5.13 -2.91
CA ILE A 31 -1.03 -5.12 -3.11
C ILE A 31 -0.30 -4.50 -1.91
N ILE A 32 -0.82 -3.39 -1.36
CA ILE A 32 -0.24 -2.74 -0.18
C ILE A 32 -0.27 -3.69 1.03
N PHE A 33 -1.39 -4.35 1.30
CA PHE A 33 -1.50 -5.29 2.42
C PHE A 33 -0.66 -6.54 2.23
N LEU A 34 -0.51 -7.02 1.00
CA LEU A 34 0.39 -8.13 0.68
C LEU A 34 1.85 -7.74 0.95
N TRP A 35 2.25 -6.56 0.48
CA TRP A 35 3.60 -6.03 0.70
C TRP A 35 3.89 -5.81 2.18
N LEU A 36 2.98 -5.16 2.90
CA LEU A 36 3.11 -4.95 4.36
C LEU A 36 3.20 -6.29 5.10
N SER A 37 2.34 -7.26 4.79
CA SER A 37 2.40 -8.59 5.39
C SER A 37 3.75 -9.27 5.15
N GLY A 38 4.29 -9.19 3.92
CA GLY A 38 5.62 -9.67 3.59
C GLY A 38 6.72 -9.00 4.41
N MET A 39 6.66 -7.67 4.58
CA MET A 39 7.61 -6.93 5.42
C MET A 39 7.54 -7.37 6.89
N TYR A 40 6.34 -7.60 7.43
CA TYR A 40 6.17 -8.12 8.80
C TYR A 40 6.70 -9.54 8.96
N PHE A 41 6.49 -10.42 7.96
CA PHE A 41 7.03 -11.77 7.97
C PHE A 41 8.56 -11.79 7.91
N HIS A 42 9.15 -10.99 7.03
CA HIS A 42 10.61 -10.82 6.95
C HIS A 42 11.18 -10.28 8.27
N GLY A 43 10.52 -9.30 8.87
CA GLY A 43 10.84 -8.80 10.21
C GLY A 43 10.79 -9.90 11.28
N ALA A 44 9.74 -10.71 11.32
CA ALA A 44 9.60 -11.75 12.34
C ALA A 44 10.60 -12.92 12.18
N ARG A 45 10.99 -13.26 10.95
CA ARG A 45 11.77 -14.48 10.66
C ARG A 45 13.27 -14.25 10.45
N PHE A 46 13.66 -13.12 9.86
CA PHE A 46 15.03 -12.86 9.38
C PHE A 46 15.64 -11.58 9.95
N SER A 47 14.97 -10.91 10.89
CA SER A 47 15.53 -9.71 11.53
C SER A 47 16.24 -9.99 12.84
N ASN A 48 17.08 -9.05 13.25
CA ASN A 48 17.70 -9.01 14.56
C ASN A 48 16.92 -8.14 15.57
N TYR A 49 15.57 -8.12 15.47
CA TYR A 49 14.74 -7.14 16.19
C TYR A 49 14.89 -7.13 17.69
N GLU A 50 14.88 -8.29 18.31
CA GLU A 50 15.03 -8.43 19.75
C GLU A 50 16.40 -7.96 20.23
N ALA A 51 17.45 -8.25 19.46
CA ALA A 51 18.80 -7.82 19.80
C ALA A 51 18.97 -6.30 19.63
N TRP A 52 18.48 -5.72 18.53
CA TRP A 52 18.48 -4.27 18.34
C TRP A 52 17.70 -3.53 19.44
N LEU A 53 16.57 -4.08 19.89
CA LEU A 53 15.78 -3.47 20.97
C LEU A 53 16.53 -3.46 22.31
N SER A 54 17.42 -4.44 22.53
CA SER A 54 18.21 -4.54 23.76
C SER A 54 19.35 -3.53 23.84
N ASP A 55 19.97 -3.17 22.70
CA ASP A 55 21.00 -2.14 22.62
C ASP A 55 20.97 -1.44 21.24
N PRO A 56 20.09 -0.44 21.05
CA PRO A 56 19.92 0.24 19.76
C PRO A 56 21.09 1.16 19.42
N THR A 57 22.01 1.41 20.37
CA THR A 57 23.15 2.30 20.18
C THR A 57 24.36 1.59 19.58
N HIS A 58 24.55 0.31 19.91
CA HIS A 58 25.68 -0.48 19.41
C HIS A 58 25.28 -1.52 18.36
N ILE A 59 24.00 -1.87 18.27
CA ILE A 59 23.49 -2.87 17.32
C ILE A 59 22.82 -2.14 16.14
N GLY A 60 23.25 -2.46 14.92
CA GLY A 60 22.62 -1.97 13.69
C GLY A 60 21.35 -2.76 13.37
N PRO A 61 20.27 -2.12 12.92
CA PRO A 61 19.07 -2.83 12.50
C PRO A 61 19.31 -3.61 11.20
N SER A 62 18.80 -4.84 11.14
CA SER A 62 18.85 -5.70 9.96
C SER A 62 17.61 -6.59 9.88
N ALA A 63 17.09 -6.76 8.66
CA ALA A 63 15.93 -7.63 8.37
C ALA A 63 16.13 -8.51 7.11
N GLN A 64 17.37 -8.61 6.62
CA GLN A 64 17.69 -9.32 5.39
C GLN A 64 19.03 -10.03 5.49
N VAL A 65 19.07 -11.27 5.00
CA VAL A 65 20.27 -12.11 4.92
C VAL A 65 20.47 -12.56 3.48
N VAL A 66 21.66 -12.33 2.94
CA VAL A 66 22.07 -12.85 1.62
C VAL A 66 22.56 -14.28 1.77
N TRP A 67 22.10 -15.18 0.89
CA TRP A 67 22.50 -16.59 0.90
C TRP A 67 23.83 -16.79 0.15
N PRO A 68 24.70 -17.71 0.60
CA PRO A 68 26.00 -17.94 -0.03
C PRO A 68 25.87 -18.85 -1.26
N ILE A 69 25.55 -18.26 -2.41
CA ILE A 69 25.45 -18.99 -3.69
C ILE A 69 26.71 -18.79 -4.53
N VAL A 70 27.17 -17.54 -4.71
CA VAL A 70 28.29 -17.18 -5.63
C VAL A 70 29.21 -16.07 -5.09
N GLY A 71 29.38 -15.91 -3.78
CA GLY A 71 30.24 -14.85 -3.22
C GLY A 71 29.50 -13.57 -2.79
N GLN A 72 28.17 -13.54 -2.97
CA GLN A 72 27.31 -12.41 -2.59
C GLN A 72 27.16 -12.22 -1.07
N GLU A 73 27.62 -13.17 -0.26
CA GLU A 73 27.66 -13.07 1.20
C GLU A 73 28.52 -11.91 1.72
N ILE A 74 29.36 -11.30 0.87
CA ILE A 74 30.07 -10.05 1.18
C ILE A 74 29.11 -8.89 1.50
N LEU A 75 27.85 -8.95 1.03
CA LEU A 75 26.82 -7.97 1.39
C LEU A 75 26.34 -8.10 2.85
N ASN A 76 26.60 -9.23 3.51
CA ASN A 76 26.28 -9.41 4.93
C ASN A 76 27.42 -8.83 5.78
N GLY A 77 27.22 -7.64 6.34
CA GLY A 77 28.17 -6.98 7.26
C GLY A 77 27.90 -7.35 8.73
N ASP A 78 28.87 -7.12 9.61
CA ASP A 78 28.63 -7.24 11.06
C ASP A 78 27.69 -6.11 11.50
N VAL A 79 26.56 -6.50 12.08
CA VAL A 79 25.55 -5.57 12.59
C VAL A 79 25.61 -5.39 14.11
N GLY A 80 26.72 -5.80 14.75
CA GLY A 80 26.99 -5.53 16.18
C GLY A 80 26.61 -6.67 17.13
N ILE A 81 26.21 -7.82 16.61
CA ILE A 81 25.79 -9.00 17.40
C ILE A 81 26.54 -10.28 17.02
N ARG A 82 27.70 -10.16 16.35
CA ARG A 82 28.49 -11.30 15.84
C ARG A 82 27.68 -12.20 14.88
N VAL A 83 26.69 -11.62 14.21
CA VAL A 83 25.94 -12.23 13.10
C VAL A 83 26.07 -11.30 11.91
N PHE A 84 26.39 -11.86 10.74
CA PHE A 84 26.54 -11.09 9.51
C PHE A 84 25.19 -10.99 8.79
N MET A 85 24.71 -9.77 8.57
CA MET A 85 23.46 -9.49 7.86
C MET A 85 23.53 -8.18 7.08
N ILE A 86 22.56 -7.90 6.20
CA ILE A 86 22.49 -6.61 5.50
C ILE A 86 21.98 -5.55 6.47
N GLN A 87 22.76 -4.49 6.73
CA GLN A 87 22.29 -3.36 7.52
C GLN A 87 21.14 -2.63 6.78
N SER A 88 19.96 -2.59 7.38
CA SER A 88 18.79 -1.91 6.81
C SER A 88 18.82 -0.42 7.17
N LYS A 89 18.90 0.47 6.17
CA LYS A 89 18.84 1.93 6.37
C LYS A 89 17.41 2.49 6.40
N PHE A 90 16.44 1.74 5.85
CA PHE A 90 15.03 2.06 5.94
C PHE A 90 14.53 1.63 7.32
N ALA A 91 14.57 2.58 8.25
CA ALA A 91 14.14 2.44 9.62
C ALA A 91 12.61 2.23 9.71
N SER A 92 12.14 1.00 9.48
CA SER A 92 10.81 0.56 9.94
C SER A 92 10.83 0.03 11.38
N PHE A 93 11.96 0.15 12.05
CA PHE A 93 12.18 -0.37 13.40
C PHE A 93 11.77 0.58 14.53
N SER A 94 11.59 1.88 14.22
CA SER A 94 11.10 2.91 15.15
C SER A 94 9.58 2.98 15.26
N ILE A 95 8.83 2.11 14.56
CA ILE A 95 7.43 1.85 14.90
C ILE A 95 7.48 1.09 16.23
N ARG A 96 7.02 1.75 17.30
CA ARG A 96 7.04 1.26 18.71
C ARG A 96 6.83 -0.25 18.83
N PRO A 97 7.50 -0.94 19.77
CA PRO A 97 7.45 -2.39 19.86
C PRO A 97 6.07 -2.81 20.29
N CYS A 98 5.29 -3.29 19.32
CA CYS A 98 4.32 -4.30 19.65
C CYS A 98 5.04 -5.65 19.54
N SER A 99 5.91 -5.97 20.50
CA SER A 99 6.57 -7.27 20.58
C SER A 99 5.57 -8.44 20.71
N GLY A 100 4.31 -8.16 21.07
CA GLY A 100 3.18 -9.11 21.00
C GLY A 100 2.39 -9.13 19.67
N PHE A 101 2.75 -8.32 18.68
CA PHE A 101 1.98 -8.08 17.43
C PHE A 101 2.55 -8.79 16.22
N PHE A 102 3.71 -9.42 16.32
CA PHE A 102 4.27 -10.13 15.17
C PHE A 102 3.64 -11.52 14.96
N ARG A 103 3.07 -12.14 15.99
CA ARG A 103 2.66 -13.56 15.92
C ARG A 103 1.39 -13.82 15.12
N GLY A 104 0.56 -12.81 14.85
CA GLY A 104 -0.72 -12.97 14.14
C GLY A 104 -1.03 -11.94 13.04
N TYR A 105 -0.29 -10.83 12.95
CA TYR A 105 -0.67 -9.73 12.06
C TYR A 105 -0.25 -9.92 10.60
N TYR A 106 0.78 -10.73 10.32
CA TYR A 106 1.05 -11.15 8.94
C TYR A 106 -0.12 -11.98 8.37
N LEU A 107 -0.73 -12.82 9.21
CA LEU A 107 -1.93 -13.59 8.85
C LEU A 107 -3.13 -12.66 8.64
N LEU A 108 -3.32 -11.67 9.52
CA LEU A 108 -4.35 -10.64 9.32
C LEU A 108 -4.13 -9.90 7.99
N GLY A 109 -2.90 -9.49 7.68
CA GLY A 109 -2.56 -8.85 6.41
C GLY A 109 -2.83 -9.74 5.19
N PHE A 110 -2.61 -11.06 5.31
CA PHE A 110 -2.92 -12.03 4.26
C PHE A 110 -4.43 -12.17 4.05
N ILE A 111 -5.22 -12.23 5.12
CA ILE A 111 -6.69 -12.26 5.05
C ILE A 111 -7.23 -10.96 4.46
N MET A 112 -6.69 -9.80 4.85
CA MET A 112 -7.07 -8.51 4.27
C MET A 112 -6.74 -8.44 2.77
N THR A 113 -5.57 -8.93 2.36
CA THR A 113 -5.18 -9.03 0.95
C THR A 113 -6.22 -9.81 0.15
N GLY A 114 -6.65 -10.97 0.67
CA GLY A 114 -7.69 -11.79 0.07
C GLY A 114 -9.04 -11.09 -0.02
N ALA A 115 -9.48 -10.43 1.06
CA ALA A 115 -10.74 -9.69 1.09
C ALA A 115 -10.77 -8.54 0.06
N PHE A 116 -9.70 -7.74 -0.01
CA PHE A 116 -9.60 -6.66 -0.99
C PHE A 116 -9.48 -7.17 -2.43
N ALA A 117 -8.76 -8.27 -2.66
CA ALA A 117 -8.69 -8.91 -3.98
C ALA A 117 -10.06 -9.42 -4.45
N HIS A 118 -10.83 -10.07 -3.56
CA HIS A 118 -12.19 -10.50 -3.88
C HIS A 118 -13.10 -9.31 -4.17
N GLY A 119 -12.98 -8.21 -3.42
CA GLY A 119 -13.68 -6.96 -3.70
C GLY A 119 -13.36 -6.43 -5.10
N ALA A 120 -12.08 -6.36 -5.48
CA ALA A 120 -11.68 -5.91 -6.82
C ALA A 120 -12.25 -6.80 -7.94
N ILE A 121 -12.21 -8.12 -7.78
CA ILE A 121 -12.74 -9.08 -8.75
C ILE A 121 -14.26 -8.93 -8.88
N PHE A 122 -14.97 -8.77 -7.76
CA PHE A 122 -16.42 -8.57 -7.76
C PHE A 122 -16.82 -7.38 -8.63
N PHE A 123 -16.16 -6.23 -8.48
CA PHE A 123 -16.47 -5.04 -9.27
C PHE A 123 -16.16 -5.16 -10.77
N ILE A 124 -15.23 -6.03 -11.17
CA ILE A 124 -14.88 -6.20 -12.60
C ILE A 124 -15.72 -7.28 -13.25
N ARG A 125 -15.89 -8.43 -12.59
CA ARG A 125 -16.41 -9.66 -13.20
C ARG A 125 -17.87 -9.92 -12.88
N ASP A 126 -18.26 -9.71 -11.63
CA ASP A 126 -19.52 -10.24 -11.09
C ASP A 126 -20.56 -9.14 -10.84
N TYR A 127 -20.18 -7.87 -10.91
CA TYR A 127 -21.10 -6.75 -10.75
C TYR A 127 -22.01 -6.58 -11.97
N ASN A 128 -23.32 -6.78 -11.76
CA ASN A 128 -24.36 -6.52 -12.76
C ASN A 128 -25.16 -5.26 -12.39
N PRO A 129 -25.14 -4.18 -13.20
CA PRO A 129 -25.89 -2.95 -12.92
C PRO A 129 -27.41 -3.19 -12.84
N GLU A 130 -27.97 -4.03 -13.73
CA GLU A 130 -29.41 -4.29 -13.82
C GLU A 130 -29.99 -4.92 -12.55
N GLN A 131 -29.17 -5.70 -11.84
CA GLN A 131 -29.56 -6.33 -10.57
C GLN A 131 -29.41 -5.39 -9.37
N ASN A 132 -28.81 -4.21 -9.56
CA ASN A 132 -28.40 -3.31 -8.49
C ASN A 132 -28.91 -1.86 -8.66
N GLU A 133 -29.77 -1.59 -9.66
CA GLU A 133 -30.16 -0.24 -10.10
C GLU A 133 -30.68 0.68 -8.98
N ASP A 134 -31.31 0.14 -7.93
CA ASP A 134 -31.92 0.91 -6.85
C ASP A 134 -31.16 0.89 -5.52
N ASN A 135 -30.00 0.23 -5.45
CA ASN A 135 -29.28 0.09 -4.20
C ASN A 135 -28.29 1.24 -3.93
N VAL A 136 -27.78 1.29 -2.70
CA VAL A 136 -26.80 2.32 -2.29
C VAL A 136 -25.48 2.23 -3.06
N LEU A 137 -25.14 1.05 -3.59
CA LEU A 137 -23.89 0.81 -4.31
C LEU A 137 -23.95 1.41 -5.72
N ALA A 138 -25.06 1.24 -6.45
CA ALA A 138 -25.30 1.92 -7.72
C ALA A 138 -25.28 3.44 -7.55
N ARG A 139 -25.90 3.97 -6.48
CA ARG A 139 -25.84 5.40 -6.16
C ARG A 139 -24.41 5.89 -5.89
N MET A 140 -23.59 5.08 -5.23
CA MET A 140 -22.18 5.41 -4.97
C MET A 140 -21.35 5.41 -6.27
N LEU A 141 -21.63 4.50 -7.20
CA LEU A 141 -20.95 4.42 -8.49
C LEU A 141 -21.38 5.54 -9.46
N LEU A 142 -22.63 5.99 -9.37
CA LEU A 142 -23.14 7.09 -10.21
C LEU A 142 -22.69 8.49 -9.73
N VAL A 143 -22.16 8.60 -8.51
CA VAL A 143 -21.48 9.82 -8.05
C VAL A 143 -20.11 9.88 -8.71
N ALA A 144 -20.10 10.28 -9.98
CA ALA A 144 -18.89 10.68 -10.68
C ALA A 144 -18.27 11.90 -9.95
N PRO A 145 -16.93 12.02 -9.90
CA PRO A 145 -16.30 13.26 -9.47
C PRO A 145 -16.86 14.41 -10.35
N PRO A 146 -17.10 15.60 -9.77
CA PRO A 146 -17.59 16.73 -10.55
C PRO A 146 -16.64 16.90 -11.74
N SER A 147 -17.21 16.82 -12.94
CA SER A 147 -16.57 17.02 -14.23
C SER A 147 -15.36 17.95 -14.12
N ALA A 148 -14.25 17.57 -14.75
CA ALA A 148 -12.98 18.30 -14.85
C ALA A 148 -13.08 19.77 -15.34
N ASN A 149 -14.28 20.32 -15.50
CA ASN A 149 -14.57 21.69 -15.90
C ASN A 149 -14.86 22.66 -14.74
N ARG A 150 -14.83 22.22 -13.47
CA ARG A 150 -15.01 23.13 -12.29
C ARG A 150 -13.74 23.52 -11.54
N LEU A 151 -12.56 23.11 -11.99
CA LEU A 151 -11.29 23.59 -11.41
C LEU A 151 -10.87 24.98 -11.94
N HIS A 152 -11.47 25.47 -13.02
CA HIS A 152 -11.24 26.84 -13.51
C HIS A 152 -11.99 27.92 -12.70
N ALA A 153 -12.92 27.57 -11.81
CA ALA A 153 -13.74 28.55 -11.08
C ALA A 153 -13.26 28.82 -9.63
N PHE A 154 -12.36 28.01 -9.07
CA PHE A 154 -11.88 28.15 -7.69
C PHE A 154 -10.41 28.61 -7.57
N GLY A 155 -9.74 28.89 -8.70
CA GLY A 155 -8.34 29.31 -8.76
C GLY A 155 -8.07 30.81 -8.90
N LEU A 156 -9.07 31.68 -8.75
CA LEU A 156 -8.91 33.13 -9.01
C LEU A 156 -9.40 34.08 -7.90
N LEU A 157 -9.78 33.57 -6.71
CA LEU A 157 -10.31 34.43 -5.65
C LEU A 157 -9.89 34.09 -4.22
N ALA A 158 -8.74 33.45 -4.02
CA ALA A 158 -8.15 33.31 -2.70
C ALA A 158 -6.64 33.58 -2.73
N CYS A 159 -6.24 34.66 -2.05
CA CYS A 159 -4.87 35.00 -1.66
C CYS A 159 -4.01 35.71 -2.73
N ILE A 160 -4.11 37.05 -2.80
CA ILE A 160 -3.02 38.03 -2.55
C ILE A 160 -3.72 39.39 -2.31
N ARG A 161 -3.88 39.75 -1.04
CA ARG A 161 -3.94 41.15 -0.62
C ARG A 161 -3.12 41.26 0.65
N VAL A 162 -1.83 41.52 0.47
CA VAL A 162 -0.94 41.98 1.55
C VAL A 162 -1.30 43.44 1.81
N PRO A 163 -1.75 43.83 3.02
CA PRO A 163 -1.85 45.23 3.38
C PRO A 163 -0.46 45.78 3.68
N SER A 164 -0.04 46.79 2.92
CA SER A 164 1.11 47.63 3.24
C SER A 164 0.70 48.69 4.26
N SER A 165 1.36 48.72 5.41
CA SER A 165 1.48 49.90 6.29
C SER A 165 2.86 49.91 6.90
#